data_AF-A0A7S0KQW4-F1
#
_entry.id   AF-A0A7S0KQW4-F1
#
_cell.length_a   1.000
_cell.length_b   1.000
_cell.length_c   1.000
_cell.angle_alpha   90.00
_cell.angle_beta   90.00
_cell.angle_gamma   90.00
#
_symmetry.space_group_name_H-M   'P 1'
#
loop_
_entity.id
_entity.type
_entity.pdbx_description
1 polymer ?
#
loop_
_entity_poly.entity_id
_entity_poly.type
_entity_poly.pdbx_seq_one_letter_code
_entity_poly.pdbx_strand_id
1 'polypeptide(L)'
;KNPFLPEESVVDALDRMGEEFKRRLARAGTDPREDPRGALHALTEFLCGRLAGRDETFHVDDMDFREMPEATHELNPHLLHPKFAMPTEGGLGFRGAESVVTHTYYDPMNSSLFCVLHTRVGIPITLSIVMASVASRAGLKVDFINAHGHFRCGVRKENFVDDHGELRNVLFTADPFEGVEAVSHVRTIDWHRLENGLGLDAGAQDSLVPSAREVVTRMMNNLLLIY
;
A
#
# COMPACT_ATOMS: atom_id res chain seq x y z
N LYS A 1 -24.25 13.24 -19.14
CA LYS A 1 -23.43 12.92 -17.95
C LYS A 1 -22.01 13.35 -18.28
N ASN A 2 -21.39 14.19 -17.45
CA ASN A 2 -19.99 14.53 -17.67
C ASN A 2 -19.16 13.24 -17.60
N PRO A 3 -18.25 12.96 -18.53
CA PRO A 3 -17.33 11.83 -18.38
C PRO A 3 -16.51 12.07 -17.12
N PHE A 4 -16.50 11.09 -16.22
CA PHE A 4 -15.67 11.11 -15.02
C PHE A 4 -14.20 11.13 -15.47
N LEU A 5 -13.42 12.09 -15.01
CA LEU A 5 -12.00 12.14 -15.33
C LEU A 5 -11.25 11.03 -14.55
N PRO A 6 -10.14 10.49 -15.08
CA PRO A 6 -9.34 9.47 -14.37
C PRO A 6 -8.92 9.91 -12.96
N GLU A 7 -8.60 11.19 -12.77
CA GLU A 7 -8.21 11.75 -11.47
C GLU A 7 -9.36 11.68 -10.45
N GLU A 8 -10.56 12.10 -10.82
CA GLU A 8 -11.75 12.03 -9.97
C GLU A 8 -12.03 10.57 -9.56
N SER A 9 -11.86 9.62 -10.48
CA SER A 9 -12.06 8.19 -10.20
C SER A 9 -11.06 7.60 -9.19
N VAL A 10 -9.82 8.10 -9.20
CA VAL A 10 -8.75 7.67 -8.27
C VAL A 10 -9.04 8.18 -6.87
N VAL A 11 -9.36 9.47 -6.74
CA VAL A 11 -9.68 10.08 -5.44
C VAL A 11 -10.92 9.41 -4.83
N ASP A 12 -11.99 9.23 -5.62
CA ASP A 12 -13.22 8.58 -5.18
C ASP A 12 -13.00 7.12 -4.74
N ALA A 13 -12.11 6.40 -5.40
CA ALA A 13 -11.74 5.05 -5.00
C ALA A 13 -11.01 5.05 -3.65
N LEU A 14 -10.00 5.92 -3.49
CA LEU A 14 -9.27 6.06 -2.23
C LEU A 14 -10.16 6.53 -1.08
N ASP A 15 -11.12 7.42 -1.34
CA ASP A 15 -12.11 7.87 -0.35
C ASP A 15 -12.98 6.71 0.12
N ARG A 16 -13.53 5.92 -0.81
CA ARG A 16 -14.32 4.72 -0.45
C ARG A 16 -13.50 3.67 0.29
N MET A 17 -12.24 3.48 -0.09
CA MET A 17 -11.31 2.60 0.65
C MET A 17 -11.07 3.12 2.06
N GLY A 18 -10.84 4.43 2.21
CA GLY A 18 -10.67 5.07 3.52
C GLY A 18 -11.90 4.94 4.42
N GLU A 19 -13.09 5.12 3.87
CA GLU A 19 -14.35 4.92 4.60
C GLU A 19 -14.55 3.46 5.04
N GLU A 20 -14.17 2.49 4.20
CA GLU A 20 -14.19 1.08 4.61
C GLU A 20 -13.15 0.79 5.69
N PHE A 21 -11.94 1.33 5.56
CA PHE A 21 -10.91 1.17 6.58
C PHE A 21 -11.36 1.74 7.94
N LYS A 22 -11.97 2.94 7.96
CA LYS A 22 -12.59 3.50 9.18
C LYS A 22 -13.63 2.57 9.79
N ARG A 23 -14.51 1.98 8.98
CA ARG A 23 -15.53 1.03 9.47
C ARG A 23 -14.89 -0.21 10.09
N ARG A 24 -13.82 -0.73 9.50
CA ARG A 24 -13.07 -1.87 10.04
C ARG A 24 -12.42 -1.56 11.38
N LEU A 25 -11.80 -0.38 11.51
CA LEU A 25 -11.24 0.08 12.79
C LEU A 25 -12.32 0.21 13.86
N ALA A 26 -13.47 0.81 13.52
CA ALA A 26 -14.60 0.95 14.45
C ALA A 26 -15.17 -0.41 14.88
N ARG A 27 -15.30 -1.37 13.95
CA ARG A 27 -15.75 -2.75 14.23
C ARG A 27 -14.79 -3.49 15.15
N ALA A 28 -13.49 -3.26 14.99
CA ALA A 28 -12.44 -3.86 15.82
C ALA A 28 -12.23 -3.13 17.17
N GLY A 29 -12.83 -1.94 17.36
CA GLY A 29 -12.57 -1.10 18.54
C GLY A 29 -11.15 -0.54 18.57
N THR A 30 -10.48 -0.43 17.42
CA THR A 30 -9.10 0.03 17.30
C THR A 30 -9.05 1.53 17.01
N ASP A 31 -8.52 2.32 17.95
CA ASP A 31 -8.16 3.72 17.66
C ASP A 31 -6.72 3.76 17.08
N PRO A 32 -6.52 4.29 15.87
CA PRO A 32 -5.20 4.32 15.23
C PRO A 32 -4.15 5.17 15.99
N ARG A 33 -4.56 6.03 16.93
CA ARG A 33 -3.65 6.80 17.79
C ARG A 33 -3.19 5.98 19.00
N GLU A 34 -4.09 5.19 19.57
CA GLU A 34 -3.82 4.37 20.75
C GLU A 34 -3.11 3.07 20.35
N ASP A 35 -3.60 2.40 19.30
CA ASP A 35 -3.06 1.15 18.76
C ASP A 35 -2.71 1.30 17.25
N PRO A 36 -1.62 2.01 16.92
CA PRO A 36 -1.17 2.14 15.54
C PRO A 36 -0.73 0.80 14.94
N ARG A 37 -0.28 -0.18 15.76
CA ARG A 37 0.12 -1.51 15.27
C ARG A 37 -1.08 -2.29 14.77
N GLY A 38 -2.13 -2.36 15.57
CA GLY A 38 -3.39 -3.00 15.19
C GLY A 38 -4.03 -2.31 14.00
N ALA A 39 -3.99 -0.98 13.94
CA ALA A 39 -4.50 -0.23 12.80
C ALA A 39 -3.70 -0.51 11.52
N LEU A 40 -2.37 -0.56 11.59
CA LEU A 40 -1.53 -0.93 10.45
C LEU A 40 -1.80 -2.37 10.00
N HIS A 41 -1.93 -3.32 10.92
CA HIS A 41 -2.27 -4.70 10.58
C HIS A 41 -3.63 -4.81 9.87
N ALA A 42 -4.66 -4.13 10.40
CA ALA A 42 -5.98 -4.09 9.78
C ALA A 42 -5.96 -3.44 8.38
N LEU A 43 -5.14 -2.41 8.18
CA LEU A 43 -4.93 -1.79 6.88
C LEU A 43 -4.24 -2.74 5.91
N THR A 44 -3.17 -3.41 6.34
CA THR A 44 -2.42 -4.36 5.52
C THR A 44 -3.29 -5.55 5.13
N GLU A 45 -4.10 -6.09 6.04
CA GLU A 45 -5.09 -7.12 5.72
C GLU A 45 -6.13 -6.62 4.71
N PHE A 46 -6.65 -5.40 4.89
CA PHE A 46 -7.62 -4.84 3.95
C PHE A 46 -7.05 -4.61 2.55
N LEU A 47 -5.80 -4.15 2.43
CA LEU A 47 -5.21 -3.88 1.12
C LEU A 47 -4.65 -5.15 0.48
N CYS A 48 -3.86 -5.92 1.21
CA CYS A 48 -3.05 -6.99 0.65
C CYS A 48 -3.60 -8.39 0.91
N GLY A 49 -4.54 -8.54 1.85
CA GLY A 49 -5.18 -9.80 2.16
C GLY A 49 -5.91 -10.40 0.97
N ARG A 50 -6.25 -11.69 1.07
CA ARG A 50 -6.93 -12.43 0.00
C ARG A 50 -8.32 -11.85 -0.27
N LEU A 51 -8.69 -11.78 -1.56
CA LEU A 51 -10.02 -11.36 -1.99
C LEU A 51 -11.09 -12.27 -1.37
N ALA A 52 -12.08 -11.68 -0.70
CA ALA A 52 -13.18 -12.43 -0.13
C ALA A 52 -13.99 -13.14 -1.23
N GLY A 53 -14.09 -14.48 -1.14
CA GLY A 53 -15.02 -15.29 -1.94
C GLY A 53 -14.63 -15.62 -3.38
N ARG A 54 -13.33 -15.60 -3.75
CA ARG A 54 -12.88 -16.05 -5.09
C ARG A 54 -11.70 -17.01 -5.01
N ASP A 55 -11.83 -18.16 -5.68
CA ASP A 55 -10.73 -19.08 -5.99
C ASP A 55 -9.66 -18.37 -6.85
N GLU A 56 -8.40 -18.76 -6.67
CA GLU A 56 -7.15 -18.06 -7.00
C GLU A 56 -6.86 -17.78 -8.50
N THR A 57 -7.84 -17.86 -9.41
CA THR A 57 -7.60 -18.00 -10.87
C THR A 57 -7.91 -16.78 -11.75
N PHE A 58 -8.21 -15.60 -11.21
CA PHE A 58 -8.31 -14.39 -12.04
C PHE A 58 -6.98 -13.60 -12.02
N HIS A 59 -6.12 -13.92 -12.99
CA HIS A 59 -4.93 -13.12 -13.30
C HIS A 59 -5.33 -11.92 -14.15
N VAL A 60 -4.90 -10.72 -13.74
CA VAL A 60 -5.04 -9.49 -14.53
C VAL A 60 -3.97 -9.41 -15.63
N ASP A 61 -3.05 -10.39 -15.66
CA ASP A 61 -1.88 -10.45 -16.53
C ASP A 61 -2.21 -10.65 -18.03
N ASP A 62 -3.48 -10.88 -18.38
CA ASP A 62 -3.92 -11.08 -19.78
C ASP A 62 -4.52 -9.83 -20.45
N MET A 63 -4.41 -8.63 -19.86
CA MET A 63 -4.95 -7.40 -20.49
C MET A 63 -3.86 -6.46 -21.01
N ASP A 64 -3.59 -6.52 -22.32
CA ASP A 64 -2.84 -5.47 -23.03
C ASP A 64 -3.68 -4.18 -23.03
N PHE A 65 -3.12 -3.12 -22.47
CA PHE A 65 -3.71 -1.79 -22.41
C PHE A 65 -4.11 -1.23 -23.79
N ARG A 66 -3.43 -1.67 -24.86
CA ARG A 66 -3.73 -1.24 -26.25
C ARG A 66 -4.90 -1.97 -26.87
N GLU A 67 -5.34 -3.08 -26.28
CA GLU A 67 -6.40 -3.95 -26.80
C GLU A 67 -7.70 -3.88 -26.01
N MET A 68 -7.91 -2.85 -25.17
CA MET A 68 -9.16 -2.68 -24.42
C MET A 68 -10.36 -2.59 -25.37
N PRO A 69 -11.33 -3.55 -25.32
CA PRO A 69 -12.60 -3.35 -25.99
C PRO A 69 -13.33 -2.16 -25.37
N GLU A 70 -14.05 -1.37 -26.19
CA GLU A 70 -14.85 -0.22 -25.75
C GLU A 70 -15.92 -0.57 -24.68
N ALA A 71 -16.15 -1.87 -24.43
CA ALA A 71 -17.14 -2.42 -23.50
C ALA A 71 -16.54 -3.17 -22.29
N THR A 72 -15.38 -2.74 -21.76
CA THR A 72 -14.67 -3.35 -20.60
C THR A 72 -15.40 -3.28 -19.24
N HIS A 73 -16.72 -3.10 -19.20
CA HIS A 73 -17.48 -3.03 -17.94
C HIS A 73 -17.73 -4.38 -17.24
N GLU A 74 -17.38 -5.53 -17.85
CA GLU A 74 -17.93 -6.83 -17.40
C GLU A 74 -16.96 -7.84 -16.77
N LEU A 75 -15.64 -7.64 -16.80
CA LEU A 75 -14.70 -8.71 -16.39
C LEU A 75 -13.85 -8.47 -15.14
N ASN A 76 -13.86 -7.26 -14.57
CA ASN A 76 -13.22 -7.01 -13.28
C ASN A 76 -14.05 -5.95 -12.55
N PRO A 77 -14.56 -6.18 -11.33
CA PRO A 77 -15.26 -5.12 -10.61
C PRO A 77 -14.23 -4.04 -10.30
N HIS A 78 -14.21 -3.00 -11.13
CA HIS A 78 -13.15 -2.00 -11.11
C HIS A 78 -13.24 -1.22 -9.82
N LEU A 79 -12.17 -1.23 -9.03
CA LEU A 79 -12.06 -0.43 -7.80
C LEU A 79 -12.40 1.05 -8.06
N LEU A 80 -12.08 1.53 -9.27
CA LEU A 80 -12.36 2.87 -9.77
C LEU A 80 -13.83 3.13 -10.13
N HIS A 81 -14.64 2.09 -10.34
CA HIS A 81 -16.06 2.27 -10.65
C HIS A 81 -16.81 2.75 -9.40
N PRO A 82 -17.60 3.85 -9.45
CA PRO A 82 -18.24 4.44 -8.27
C PRO A 82 -19.17 3.48 -7.51
N LYS A 83 -19.76 2.50 -8.21
CA LYS A 83 -20.63 1.48 -7.60
C LYS A 83 -19.89 0.24 -7.10
N PHE A 84 -18.57 0.19 -7.22
CA PHE A 84 -17.80 -0.90 -6.62
C PHE A 84 -18.00 -0.86 -5.10
N ALA A 85 -18.61 -1.90 -4.57
CA ALA A 85 -18.80 -2.07 -3.14
C ALA A 85 -17.50 -2.60 -2.54
N MET A 86 -16.93 -1.86 -1.59
CA MET A 86 -15.73 -2.32 -0.89
C MET A 86 -16.05 -3.60 -0.13
N PRO A 87 -15.19 -4.63 -0.20
CA PRO A 87 -15.39 -5.84 0.58
C PRO A 87 -15.31 -5.52 2.07
N THR A 88 -16.24 -6.05 2.87
CA THR A 88 -16.30 -5.84 4.31
C THR A 88 -15.46 -6.84 5.12
N GLU A 89 -14.97 -7.89 4.44
CA GLU A 89 -14.08 -8.92 4.96
C GLU A 89 -12.97 -9.23 3.93
N GLY A 90 -11.89 -9.87 4.36
CA GLY A 90 -10.73 -10.15 3.51
C GLY A 90 -10.04 -8.86 3.01
N GLY A 91 -9.24 -9.00 1.95
CA GLY A 91 -8.48 -7.90 1.36
C GLY A 91 -8.86 -7.58 -0.08
N LEU A 92 -8.18 -6.57 -0.63
CA LEU A 92 -8.29 -6.17 -2.03
C LEU A 92 -7.29 -6.93 -2.92
N GLY A 93 -6.24 -7.54 -2.36
CA GLY A 93 -5.24 -8.29 -3.10
C GLY A 93 -4.19 -7.42 -3.79
N PHE A 94 -3.86 -6.25 -3.22
CA PHE A 94 -2.71 -5.46 -3.66
C PHE A 94 -1.42 -6.26 -3.48
N ARG A 95 -0.56 -6.25 -4.50
CA ARG A 95 0.73 -6.96 -4.49
C ARG A 95 1.77 -6.31 -5.40
N GLY A 96 3.02 -6.67 -5.18
CA GLY A 96 4.13 -6.27 -6.03
C GLY A 96 4.04 -6.85 -7.44
N ALA A 97 4.50 -6.09 -8.43
CA ALA A 97 4.79 -6.63 -9.75
C ALA A 97 5.92 -7.67 -9.65
N GLU A 98 5.78 -8.82 -10.31
CA GLU A 98 6.77 -9.88 -10.23
C GLU A 98 8.12 -9.45 -10.81
N SER A 99 9.17 -9.52 -10.00
CA SER A 99 10.55 -9.20 -10.41
C SER A 99 11.15 -10.26 -11.35
N VAL A 100 10.57 -11.46 -11.38
CA VAL A 100 11.07 -12.60 -12.17
C VAL A 100 10.91 -12.35 -13.68
N VAL A 101 9.95 -11.52 -14.06
CA VAL A 101 9.74 -11.07 -15.45
C VAL A 101 10.09 -9.59 -15.53
N THR A 102 11.29 -9.29 -16.02
CA THR A 102 11.86 -7.92 -16.06
C THR A 102 10.95 -6.89 -16.73
N HIS A 103 10.18 -7.29 -17.74
CA HIS A 103 9.25 -6.41 -18.45
C HIS A 103 8.04 -6.06 -17.60
N THR A 104 7.58 -6.99 -16.75
CA THR A 104 6.42 -6.79 -15.89
C THR A 104 6.75 -5.85 -14.75
N TYR A 105 7.90 -5.98 -14.08
CA TYR A 105 8.26 -5.10 -12.96
C TYR A 105 8.45 -3.63 -13.39
N TYR A 106 9.13 -3.43 -14.51
CA TYR A 106 9.53 -2.11 -14.98
C TYR A 106 8.46 -1.38 -15.78
N ASP A 107 7.34 -2.02 -16.11
CA ASP A 107 6.21 -1.42 -16.82
C ASP A 107 5.77 -0.08 -16.19
N PRO A 108 5.57 1.02 -16.96
CA PRO A 108 5.30 2.32 -16.37
C PRO A 108 3.92 2.36 -15.72
N MET A 109 3.02 1.44 -16.09
CA MET A 109 1.70 1.30 -15.50
C MET A 109 1.79 0.93 -14.01
N ASN A 110 2.82 0.22 -13.57
CA ASN A 110 3.02 -0.07 -12.14
C ASN A 110 3.39 1.16 -11.31
N SER A 111 3.76 2.27 -11.97
CA SER A 111 4.01 3.57 -11.34
C SER A 111 2.77 4.48 -11.36
N SER A 112 1.72 4.14 -12.11
CA SER A 112 0.49 4.94 -12.24
C SER A 112 -0.54 4.52 -11.20
N LEU A 113 -0.97 5.45 -10.33
CA LEU A 113 -2.03 5.16 -9.34
C LEU A 113 -3.33 4.66 -10.00
N PHE A 114 -3.71 5.22 -11.16
CA PHE A 114 -4.88 4.76 -11.90
C PHE A 114 -4.74 3.29 -12.29
N CYS A 115 -3.60 2.92 -12.88
CA CYS A 115 -3.37 1.55 -13.32
C CYS A 115 -3.23 0.61 -12.10
N VAL A 116 -2.49 1.00 -11.06
CA VAL A 116 -2.33 0.20 -9.83
C VAL A 116 -3.66 -0.03 -9.12
N LEU A 117 -4.57 0.96 -9.04
CA LEU A 117 -5.89 0.73 -8.46
C LEU A 117 -6.76 -0.19 -9.34
N HIS A 118 -6.51 -0.23 -10.65
CA HIS A 118 -7.20 -1.10 -11.57
C HIS A 118 -6.69 -2.55 -11.50
N THR A 119 -5.38 -2.75 -11.56
CA THR A 119 -4.71 -4.06 -11.61
C THR A 119 -4.45 -4.65 -10.23
N ARG A 120 -4.38 -3.79 -9.21
CA ARG A 120 -3.90 -4.10 -7.84
C ARG A 120 -2.45 -4.57 -7.81
N VAL A 121 -1.70 -4.32 -8.88
CA VAL A 121 -0.28 -4.67 -9.02
C VAL A 121 0.50 -3.39 -9.22
N GLY A 122 1.62 -3.23 -8.51
CA GLY A 122 2.46 -2.03 -8.62
C GLY A 122 3.89 -2.21 -8.12
N ILE A 123 4.69 -1.16 -8.25
CA ILE A 123 6.04 -1.09 -7.66
C ILE A 123 5.98 -0.62 -6.19
N PRO A 124 7.05 -0.84 -5.37
CA PRO A 124 6.99 -0.59 -3.93
C PRO A 124 6.53 0.82 -3.54
N ILE A 125 6.99 1.85 -4.27
CA ILE A 125 6.66 3.24 -3.96
C ILE A 125 5.18 3.56 -4.23
N THR A 126 4.61 3.05 -5.32
CA THR A 126 3.21 3.30 -5.69
C THR A 126 2.25 2.60 -4.74
N LEU A 127 2.54 1.35 -4.38
CA LEU A 127 1.75 0.60 -3.40
C LEU A 127 1.79 1.25 -2.01
N SER A 128 2.96 1.75 -1.60
CA SER A 128 3.09 2.52 -0.36
C SER A 128 2.28 3.81 -0.39
N ILE A 129 2.23 4.54 -1.52
CA ILE A 129 1.37 5.72 -1.67
C ILE A 129 -0.11 5.36 -1.54
N VAL A 130 -0.56 4.25 -2.13
CA VAL A 130 -1.94 3.75 -1.94
C VAL A 130 -2.22 3.49 -0.46
N MET A 131 -1.33 2.76 0.22
CA MET A 131 -1.47 2.45 1.65
C MET A 131 -1.55 3.72 2.51
N ALA A 132 -0.62 4.66 2.34
CA ALA A 132 -0.62 5.93 3.08
C ALA A 132 -1.85 6.80 2.78
N SER A 133 -2.33 6.77 1.53
CA SER A 133 -3.53 7.50 1.12
C SER A 133 -4.79 6.98 1.80
N VAL A 134 -4.92 5.66 1.97
CA VAL A 134 -6.04 5.04 2.70
C VAL A 134 -5.89 5.25 4.21
N ALA A 135 -4.67 5.09 4.74
CA ALA A 135 -4.37 5.28 6.17
C ALA A 135 -4.75 6.69 6.67
N SER A 136 -4.30 7.71 5.93
CA SER A 136 -4.52 9.12 6.30
C SER A 136 -6.00 9.49 6.39
N ARG A 137 -6.84 8.91 5.53
CA ARG A 137 -8.29 9.10 5.56
C ARG A 137 -8.90 8.62 6.87
N ALA A 138 -8.36 7.56 7.47
CA ALA A 138 -8.80 7.03 8.77
C ALA A 138 -8.01 7.59 9.96
N GLY A 139 -7.15 8.59 9.77
CA GLY A 139 -6.39 9.22 10.85
C GLY A 139 -5.13 8.45 11.27
N LEU A 140 -4.72 7.41 10.54
CA LEU A 140 -3.46 6.72 10.74
C LEU A 140 -2.35 7.44 9.95
N LYS A 141 -1.38 8.02 10.66
CA LYS A 141 -0.24 8.71 10.04
C LYS A 141 0.82 7.69 9.64
N VAL A 142 1.11 7.63 8.34
CA VAL A 142 2.12 6.76 7.74
C VAL A 142 3.35 7.59 7.35
N ASP A 143 4.51 7.13 7.78
CA ASP A 143 5.82 7.56 7.31
C ASP A 143 6.33 6.61 6.21
N PHE A 144 7.16 7.12 5.32
CA PHE A 144 7.78 6.33 4.29
C PHE A 144 9.22 6.00 4.65
N ILE A 145 9.63 4.77 4.34
CA ILE A 145 10.97 4.27 4.59
C ILE A 145 11.57 3.85 3.26
N ASN A 146 12.67 4.51 2.91
CA ASN A 146 13.52 4.07 1.83
C ASN A 146 14.39 2.93 2.35
N ALA A 147 14.21 1.73 1.80
CA ALA A 147 14.99 0.56 2.15
C ALA A 147 15.74 0.03 0.92
N HIS A 148 16.84 -0.70 1.12
CA HIS A 148 17.57 -1.27 -0.02
C HIS A 148 16.67 -2.19 -0.87
N GLY A 149 16.38 -1.78 -2.10
CA GLY A 149 15.50 -2.51 -3.03
C GLY A 149 14.01 -2.47 -2.70
N HIS A 150 13.59 -1.76 -1.63
CA HIS A 150 12.21 -1.69 -1.17
C HIS A 150 11.78 -0.26 -0.84
N PHE A 151 10.47 -0.04 -0.74
CA PHE A 151 9.91 1.21 -0.24
C PHE A 151 8.70 0.87 0.63
N ARG A 152 8.82 1.14 1.94
CA ARG A 152 7.91 0.59 2.96
C ARG A 152 7.13 1.70 3.66
N CYS A 153 6.02 1.30 4.26
CA CYS A 153 5.23 2.14 5.15
C CYS A 153 5.60 1.88 6.60
N GLY A 154 5.68 2.93 7.41
CA GLY A 154 5.91 2.87 8.84
C GLY A 154 4.87 3.68 9.62
N VAL A 155 4.45 3.20 10.79
CA VAL A 155 3.62 3.95 11.73
C VAL A 155 4.31 4.01 13.08
N ARG A 156 4.33 5.20 13.66
CA ARG A 156 5.10 5.51 14.85
C ARG A 156 4.32 5.18 16.12
N LYS A 157 5.01 4.66 17.14
CA LYS A 157 4.50 4.56 18.51
C LYS A 157 5.59 5.00 19.49
N GLU A 158 5.28 6.05 20.23
CA GLU A 158 6.11 6.52 21.35
C GLU A 158 5.77 5.74 22.62
N ASN A 159 6.75 5.63 23.53
CA ASN A 159 6.59 4.96 24.82
C ASN A 159 6.03 3.53 24.71
N PHE A 160 6.42 2.80 23.66
CA PHE A 160 6.08 1.40 23.49
C PHE A 160 6.88 0.56 24.49
N VAL A 161 6.19 -0.30 25.24
CA VAL A 161 6.81 -1.27 26.14
C VAL A 161 7.00 -2.56 25.36
N ASP A 162 8.26 -2.97 25.15
CA ASP A 162 8.56 -4.23 24.47
C ASP A 162 8.32 -5.46 25.36
N ASP A 163 8.50 -6.66 24.79
CA ASP A 163 8.29 -7.94 25.51
C ASP A 163 9.21 -8.12 26.72
N HIS A 164 10.27 -7.30 26.84
CA HIS A 164 11.19 -7.28 27.97
C HIS A 164 10.83 -6.20 29.02
N GLY A 165 9.79 -5.41 28.78
CA GLY A 165 9.37 -4.32 29.66
C GLY A 165 10.13 -3.01 29.44
N GLU A 166 10.93 -2.90 28.38
CA GLU A 166 11.72 -1.70 28.10
C GLU A 166 10.91 -0.68 27.30
N LEU A 167 10.99 0.59 27.71
CA LEU A 167 10.36 1.70 27.01
C LEU A 167 11.19 2.10 25.77
N ARG A 168 10.54 2.10 24.61
CA ARG A 168 11.15 2.46 23.33
C ARG A 168 10.21 3.30 22.48
N ASN A 169 10.79 4.13 21.63
CA ASN A 169 10.06 4.70 20.50
C ASN A 169 10.24 3.76 19.31
N VAL A 170 9.15 3.24 18.78
CA VAL A 170 9.18 2.23 17.72
C VAL A 170 8.46 2.69 16.47
N LEU A 171 8.85 2.06 15.36
CA LEU A 171 8.18 2.14 14.08
C LEU A 171 7.67 0.75 13.73
N PHE A 172 6.35 0.60 13.57
CA PHE A 172 5.77 -0.61 13.01
C PHE A 172 5.74 -0.48 11.49
N THR A 173 6.24 -1.47 10.76
CA THR A 173 6.37 -1.37 9.30
C THR A 173 5.65 -2.48 8.58
N ALA A 174 5.09 -2.13 7.44
CA ALA A 174 4.51 -3.05 6.47
C ALA A 174 5.04 -2.72 5.07
N ASP A 175 5.19 -3.75 4.24
CA ASP A 175 5.57 -3.60 2.84
C ASP A 175 4.45 -4.16 1.94
N PRO A 176 3.57 -3.29 1.37
CA PRO A 176 2.48 -3.76 0.52
C PRO A 176 2.96 -4.45 -0.76
N PHE A 177 4.24 -4.32 -1.13
CA PHE A 177 4.82 -5.06 -2.25
C PHE A 177 4.85 -6.57 -2.00
N GLU A 178 4.96 -7.01 -0.74
CA GLU A 178 4.96 -8.44 -0.38
C GLU A 178 3.57 -9.10 -0.56
N GLY A 179 2.53 -8.32 -0.85
CA GLY A 179 1.17 -8.84 -1.04
C GLY A 179 0.63 -9.50 0.23
N VAL A 180 0.04 -10.68 0.09
CA VAL A 180 -0.59 -11.40 1.22
C VAL A 180 0.39 -11.63 2.37
N GLU A 181 1.67 -11.86 2.09
CA GLU A 181 2.70 -12.07 3.11
C GLU A 181 2.95 -10.81 3.96
N ALA A 182 2.61 -9.62 3.46
CA ALA A 182 2.74 -8.38 4.23
C ALA A 182 1.93 -8.39 5.54
N VAL A 183 0.83 -9.17 5.57
CA VAL A 183 -0.09 -9.28 6.72
C VAL A 183 0.62 -9.89 7.93
N SER A 184 1.42 -10.93 7.71
CA SER A 184 2.20 -11.62 8.73
C SER A 184 3.54 -10.92 9.01
N HIS A 185 4.00 -10.06 8.10
CA HIS A 185 5.28 -9.36 8.19
C HIS A 185 5.20 -7.91 8.72
N VAL A 186 4.26 -7.61 9.61
CA VAL A 186 4.31 -6.34 10.36
C VAL A 186 5.46 -6.39 11.37
N ARG A 187 6.55 -5.67 11.07
CA ARG A 187 7.80 -5.66 11.86
C ARG A 187 7.83 -4.48 12.82
N THR A 188 8.52 -4.63 13.95
CA THR A 188 8.78 -3.55 14.91
C THR A 188 10.25 -3.16 14.82
N ILE A 189 10.53 -1.86 14.68
CA ILE A 189 11.89 -1.33 14.58
C ILE A 189 12.07 -0.25 15.63
N ASP A 190 13.25 -0.21 16.25
CA ASP A 190 13.65 0.89 17.11
C ASP A 190 13.87 2.15 16.26
N TRP A 191 13.05 3.18 16.50
CA TRP A 191 13.08 4.43 15.74
C TRP A 191 14.48 5.03 15.70
N HIS A 192 15.19 5.02 16.83
CA HIS A 192 16.49 5.67 16.94
C HIS A 192 17.54 4.99 16.07
N ARG A 193 17.39 3.71 15.74
CA ARG A 193 18.27 3.03 14.78
C ARG A 193 18.12 3.64 13.39
N LEU A 194 16.89 3.87 12.95
CA LEU A 194 16.59 4.43 11.63
C LEU A 194 17.07 5.89 11.51
N GLU A 195 16.95 6.69 12.58
CA GLU A 195 17.51 8.06 12.61
C GLU A 195 19.03 8.09 12.49
N ASN A 196 19.71 7.06 13.01
CA ASN A 196 21.16 6.92 12.93
C ASN A 196 21.62 6.20 11.63
N GLY A 197 20.72 5.98 10.67
CA GLY A 197 21.01 5.31 9.40
C GLY A 197 21.34 3.82 9.54
N LEU A 198 21.01 3.21 10.68
CA LEU A 198 21.10 1.78 10.90
C LEU A 198 19.80 1.14 10.40
N GLY A 199 19.87 0.46 9.27
CA GLY A 199 18.71 -0.13 8.61
C GLY A 199 18.08 -1.31 9.34
N LEU A 200 17.04 -1.83 8.70
CA LEU A 200 16.15 -2.91 9.14
C LEU A 200 16.89 -4.24 9.23
N ASP A 201 17.85 -4.45 8.33
CA ASP A 201 18.73 -5.61 8.27
C ASP A 201 20.17 -5.24 8.63
N ALA A 202 20.95 -6.22 9.10
CA ALA A 202 22.36 -6.00 9.41
C ALA A 202 23.13 -5.54 8.15
N GLY A 203 23.57 -4.29 8.14
CA GLY A 203 24.27 -3.68 7.01
C GLY A 203 23.38 -2.91 6.02
N ALA A 204 22.05 -2.88 6.22
CA ALA A 204 21.16 -2.02 5.44
C ALA A 204 21.30 -0.55 5.86
N GLN A 205 21.20 0.37 4.90
CA GLN A 205 21.09 1.82 5.14
C GLN A 205 19.67 2.28 4.82
N ASP A 206 18.75 2.01 5.73
CA ASP A 206 17.36 2.41 5.57
C ASP A 206 17.13 3.77 6.22
N SER A 207 16.28 4.60 5.61
CA SER A 207 16.05 5.96 6.06
C SER A 207 14.62 6.41 5.86
N LEU A 208 14.18 7.33 6.73
CA LEU A 208 12.89 7.98 6.56
C LEU A 208 12.92 8.91 5.34
N VAL A 209 11.84 8.90 4.57
CA VAL A 209 11.62 9.90 3.52
C VAL A 209 10.87 11.09 4.15
N PRO A 210 11.49 12.27 4.25
CA PRO A 210 11.01 13.37 5.08
C PRO A 210 9.85 14.16 4.45
N SER A 211 9.59 14.03 3.15
CA SER A 211 8.56 14.84 2.47
C SER A 211 7.93 14.17 1.26
N ALA A 212 6.68 14.55 0.95
CA ALA A 212 5.98 14.15 -0.26
C ALA A 212 6.76 14.54 -1.54
N ARG A 213 7.47 15.67 -1.52
CA ARG A 213 8.34 16.10 -2.62
C ARG A 213 9.43 15.06 -2.90
N GLU A 214 10.03 14.48 -1.87
CA GLU A 214 11.06 13.46 -2.02
C GLU A 214 10.47 12.13 -2.50
N VAL A 215 9.27 11.76 -2.05
CA VAL A 215 8.53 10.61 -2.60
C VAL A 215 8.32 10.79 -4.11
N VAL A 216 7.80 11.94 -4.53
CA VAL A 216 7.57 12.22 -5.96
C VAL A 216 8.90 12.26 -6.73
N THR A 217 9.94 12.90 -6.19
CA THR A 217 11.28 12.91 -6.81
C THR A 217 11.79 11.49 -7.04
N ARG A 218 11.61 10.59 -6.07
CA ARG A 218 12.01 9.19 -6.21
C ARG A 218 11.18 8.46 -7.25
N MET A 219 9.88 8.68 -7.31
CA MET A 219 9.02 8.09 -8.34
C MET A 219 9.47 8.53 -9.74
N MET A 220 9.76 9.82 -9.92
CA MET A 220 10.28 10.36 -11.19
C MET A 220 11.66 9.79 -11.53
N ASN A 221 12.57 9.65 -10.55
CA ASN A 221 13.88 9.05 -10.76
C ASN A 221 13.78 7.56 -11.14
N ASN A 222 12.87 6.81 -10.50
CA ASN A 222 12.63 5.42 -10.88
C ASN A 222 12.20 5.34 -12.34
N LEU A 223 11.25 6.18 -12.77
CA LEU A 223 10.82 6.24 -14.17
C LEU A 223 11.96 6.60 -15.13
N LEU A 224 12.78 7.60 -14.81
CA LEU A 224 13.94 8.02 -15.62
C LEU A 224 15.07 6.99 -15.70
N LEU A 225 15.23 6.15 -14.67
CA LEU A 225 16.26 5.10 -14.66
C LEU A 225 15.85 3.90 -15.52
N ILE A 226 14.55 3.74 -15.75
CA ILE A 226 13.96 2.62 -16.49
C ILE A 226 13.75 2.98 -17.97
N TYR A 227 13.38 4.23 -18.26
CA TYR A 227 12.97 4.74 -19.58
C TYR A 227 13.86 5.86 -20.08
#